data_AF-R7V070-F1
#
_entry.id   AF-R7V070-F1
#
_cell.length_a   1.000
_cell.length_b   1.000
_cell.length_c   1.000
_cell.angle_alpha   90.00
_cell.angle_beta   90.00
_cell.angle_gamma   90.00
#
_symmetry.space_group_name_H-M   'P 1'
#
loop_
_entity.id
_entity.type
_entity.pdbx_description
1 polymer ?
#
loop_
_entity_poly.entity_id
_entity_poly.type
_entity_poly.pdbx_seq_one_letter_code
_entity_poly.pdbx_strand_id
1 'polypeptide(L)'
;MESTPYARDKQSGIYGQAWTNPPHVAQSTCLVVHQEEITRLRDEAVAIQMNQPIEDSEKREQEALKLKKEQEDKMTEMMAKSMQMSEFIQEEFLIQETAHQEEINVLREKTMQAENKAKKVLRHVDNLNLTMVEQQEQIKRTLKDAMDSELVCPICCEYFVQATSLNCSHTFCSACIETWLRQNRGCPQFRQIVTSRVRSLALDNHIDRLVDAASQEEKEARTQLKQERNNGGQRMTVGGTSLLSCGAVWLLGCLQALSVWLT
;
A
#
# COMPACT_ATOMS: atom_id res chain seq x y z
N MET A 1 -75.17 67.29 11.41
CA MET A 1 -76.06 67.47 12.58
C MET A 1 -75.41 68.52 13.47
N GLU A 2 -76.19 69.56 13.75
CA GLU A 2 -76.07 70.53 14.86
C GLU A 2 -74.81 71.43 14.89
N SER A 3 -74.81 72.66 14.35
CA SER A 3 -75.51 73.91 14.75
C SER A 3 -74.96 74.57 16.03
N THR A 4 -74.12 75.61 15.83
CA THR A 4 -74.21 77.02 16.34
C THR A 4 -74.85 77.27 17.73
N PRO A 5 -74.46 78.29 18.54
CA PRO A 5 -74.44 79.68 18.04
C PRO A 5 -73.59 80.76 18.75
N TYR A 6 -73.37 81.79 17.93
CA TYR A 6 -73.29 83.23 18.19
C TYR A 6 -74.09 83.74 19.41
N ALA A 7 -73.52 84.68 20.15
CA ALA A 7 -74.29 85.64 20.96
C ALA A 7 -73.70 87.05 20.80
N ARG A 8 -74.58 87.96 20.38
CA ARG A 8 -74.39 89.37 20.06
C ARG A 8 -75.06 90.21 21.17
N ASP A 9 -74.76 91.51 21.15
CA ASP A 9 -75.50 92.63 21.75
C ASP A 9 -75.17 93.02 23.20
N LYS A 10 -74.77 94.29 23.40
CA LYS A 10 -75.66 95.46 23.56
C LYS A 10 -74.78 96.73 23.50
N GLN A 11 -75.08 97.73 22.65
CA GLN A 11 -75.98 98.87 22.94
C GLN A 11 -75.59 99.59 24.25
N SER A 12 -75.47 100.91 24.36
CA SER A 12 -75.63 102.07 23.47
C SER A 12 -75.55 103.29 24.39
N GLY A 13 -74.80 104.33 24.00
CA GLY A 13 -75.02 105.73 24.40
C GLY A 13 -74.63 106.15 25.83
N ILE A 14 -73.89 107.25 25.95
CA ILE A 14 -74.37 108.54 26.49
C ILE A 14 -73.27 109.60 26.34
N TYR A 15 -73.66 110.70 25.73
CA TYR A 15 -73.13 112.07 25.71
C TYR A 15 -71.91 112.43 26.58
N GLY A 16 -70.82 112.77 25.89
CA GLY A 16 -70.27 114.13 25.83
C GLY A 16 -69.79 114.80 27.12
N GLN A 17 -68.47 114.85 27.32
CA GLN A 17 -67.78 116.02 27.87
C GLN A 17 -66.43 116.19 27.17
N ALA A 18 -66.25 117.34 26.53
CA ALA A 18 -64.98 117.74 25.94
C ALA A 18 -64.01 118.15 27.07
N TRP A 19 -62.91 117.41 27.19
CA TRP A 19 -61.75 117.80 27.99
C TRP A 19 -60.53 117.78 27.07
N THR A 20 -60.12 119.01 26.70
CA THR A 20 -58.77 119.47 26.34
C THR A 20 -57.84 118.48 25.63
N ASN A 21 -57.54 118.76 24.35
CA ASN A 21 -56.44 118.14 23.61
C ASN A 21 -55.12 118.22 24.43
N PRO A 22 -54.45 117.08 24.70
CA PRO A 22 -53.08 117.10 25.18
C PRO A 22 -52.18 117.73 24.11
N PRO A 23 -51.02 118.30 24.47
CA PRO A 23 -50.14 118.92 23.50
C PRO A 23 -49.69 117.89 22.44
N HIS A 24 -49.75 118.31 21.17
CA HIS A 24 -49.51 117.53 19.93
C HIS A 24 -48.17 116.77 19.87
N VAL A 25 -47.28 117.01 20.83
CA VAL A 25 -45.94 116.40 20.93
C VAL A 25 -45.97 115.05 21.67
N ALA A 26 -46.85 114.87 22.67
CA ALA A 26 -46.90 113.62 23.47
C ALA A 26 -47.70 112.48 22.78
N GLN A 27 -48.65 112.81 21.91
CA GLN A 27 -49.36 111.83 21.08
C GLN A 27 -48.49 111.34 19.91
N SER A 28 -47.65 112.22 19.35
CA SER A 28 -46.74 111.86 18.24
C SER A 28 -45.64 110.89 18.70
N THR A 29 -45.04 111.10 19.87
CA THR A 29 -44.05 110.16 20.43
C THR A 29 -44.66 108.81 20.81
N CYS A 30 -45.88 108.78 21.36
CA CYS A 30 -46.59 107.54 21.69
C CYS A 30 -46.97 106.71 20.44
N LEU A 31 -47.42 107.37 19.36
CA LEU A 31 -47.73 106.73 18.09
C LEU A 31 -46.48 106.19 17.38
N VAL A 32 -45.36 106.92 17.42
CA VAL A 32 -44.08 106.45 16.87
C VAL A 32 -43.56 105.24 17.65
N VAL A 33 -43.59 105.28 18.98
CA VAL A 33 -43.20 104.15 19.84
C VAL A 33 -44.12 102.93 19.60
N HIS A 34 -45.44 103.14 19.47
CA HIS A 34 -46.37 102.04 19.15
C HIS A 34 -46.14 101.47 17.74
N GLN A 35 -45.85 102.31 16.76
CA GLN A 35 -45.58 101.87 15.40
C GLN A 35 -44.26 101.09 15.32
N GLU A 36 -43.23 101.54 16.05
CA GLU A 36 -41.96 100.82 16.22
C GLU A 36 -42.15 99.46 16.91
N GLU A 37 -42.99 99.39 17.95
CA GLU A 37 -43.34 98.15 18.65
C GLU A 37 -44.09 97.17 17.72
N ILE A 38 -45.04 97.66 16.92
CA ILE A 38 -45.78 96.84 15.94
C ILE A 38 -44.84 96.34 14.83
N THR A 39 -43.91 97.17 14.34
CA THR A 39 -42.90 96.72 13.40
C THR A 39 -41.98 95.69 14.03
N ARG A 40 -41.56 95.87 15.28
CA ARG A 40 -40.74 94.90 16.02
C ARG A 40 -41.43 93.55 16.16
N LEU A 41 -42.70 93.55 16.57
CA LEU A 41 -43.50 92.32 16.70
C LEU A 41 -43.76 91.65 15.34
N ARG A 42 -43.91 92.43 14.26
CA ARG A 42 -44.06 91.90 12.91
C ARG A 42 -42.75 91.29 12.40
N ASP A 43 -41.62 91.93 12.67
CA ASP A 43 -40.29 91.43 12.35
C ASP A 43 -39.94 90.17 13.15
N GLU A 44 -40.31 90.11 14.43
CA GLU A 44 -40.23 88.90 15.27
C GLU A 44 -41.11 87.76 14.72
N ALA A 45 -42.36 88.06 14.33
CA ALA A 45 -43.24 87.05 13.77
C ALA A 45 -42.72 86.49 12.43
N VAL A 46 -42.17 87.34 11.56
CA VAL A 46 -41.51 86.93 10.31
C VAL A 46 -40.26 86.11 10.61
N ALA A 47 -39.44 86.51 11.58
CA ALA A 47 -38.25 85.76 11.99
C ALA A 47 -38.60 84.36 12.53
N ILE A 48 -39.63 84.25 13.37
CA ILE A 48 -40.14 82.96 13.87
C ILE A 48 -40.65 82.10 12.72
N GLN A 49 -41.44 82.69 11.81
CA GLN A 49 -42.02 81.98 10.67
C GLN A 49 -40.95 81.48 9.69
N MET A 50 -39.83 82.21 9.55
CA MET A 50 -38.69 81.81 8.72
C MET A 50 -37.75 80.81 9.41
N ASN A 51 -37.56 80.88 10.73
CA ASN A 51 -36.64 80.00 11.46
C ASN A 51 -37.22 78.65 11.87
N GLN A 52 -38.53 78.57 12.18
CA GLN A 52 -39.18 77.30 12.57
C GLN A 52 -38.99 76.16 11.55
N PRO A 53 -39.15 76.39 10.22
CA PRO A 53 -38.92 75.35 9.22
C PRO A 53 -37.46 74.90 9.13
N ILE A 54 -36.52 75.81 9.43
CA ILE A 54 -35.07 75.52 9.41
C ILE A 54 -34.72 74.61 10.59
N GLU A 55 -35.15 74.96 11.80
CA GLU A 55 -34.95 74.14 13.00
C GLU A 55 -35.60 72.75 12.87
N ASP A 56 -36.81 72.68 12.30
CA ASP A 56 -37.49 71.42 12.02
C ASP A 56 -36.77 70.57 10.95
N SER A 57 -36.16 71.21 9.96
CA SER A 57 -35.36 70.54 8.92
C SER A 57 -34.07 69.99 9.49
N GLU A 58 -33.34 70.78 10.28
CA GLU A 58 -32.10 70.36 10.95
C GLU A 58 -32.36 69.19 11.92
N LYS A 59 -33.48 69.22 12.66
CA LYS A 59 -33.87 68.13 13.55
C LYS A 59 -34.17 66.84 12.78
N ARG A 60 -34.89 66.91 11.66
CA ARG A 60 -35.15 65.75 10.78
C ARG A 60 -33.87 65.21 10.15
N GLU A 61 -32.96 66.08 9.75
CA GLU A 61 -31.65 65.68 9.20
C GLU A 61 -30.80 64.97 10.26
N GLN A 62 -30.79 65.48 11.50
CA GLN A 62 -30.12 64.81 12.62
C GLN A 62 -30.76 63.46 12.97
N GLU A 63 -32.09 63.35 12.95
CA GLU A 63 -32.80 62.08 13.16
C GLU A 63 -32.51 61.07 12.04
N ALA A 64 -32.47 61.52 10.78
CA ALA A 64 -32.09 60.69 9.64
C ALA A 64 -30.63 60.23 9.72
N LEU A 65 -29.71 61.11 10.13
CA LEU A 65 -28.30 60.74 10.36
C LEU A 65 -28.15 59.71 11.49
N LYS A 66 -28.90 59.88 12.59
CA LYS A 66 -28.90 58.91 13.69
C LYS A 66 -29.40 57.54 13.25
N LEU A 67 -30.51 57.50 12.50
CA LEU A 67 -31.06 56.26 11.98
C LEU A 67 -30.08 55.57 11.01
N LYS A 68 -29.44 56.34 10.12
CA LYS A 68 -28.44 55.83 9.18
C LYS A 68 -27.23 55.25 9.92
N LYS A 69 -26.73 55.95 10.94
CA LYS A 69 -25.65 55.47 11.80
C LYS A 69 -26.04 54.18 12.53
N GLU A 70 -27.26 54.10 13.07
CA GLU A 70 -27.76 52.89 13.72
C GLU A 70 -27.87 51.70 12.74
N GLN A 71 -28.23 51.96 11.48
CA GLN A 71 -28.23 50.93 10.43
C GLN A 71 -26.81 50.49 10.05
N GLU A 72 -25.87 51.41 9.95
CA GLU A 72 -24.45 51.13 9.71
C GLU A 72 -23.83 50.33 10.88
N ASP A 73 -24.16 50.69 12.12
CA ASP A 73 -23.72 49.97 13.33
C ASP A 73 -24.31 48.54 13.36
N LYS A 74 -25.59 48.36 13.01
CA LYS A 74 -26.21 47.02 12.89
C LYS A 74 -25.59 46.18 11.78
N MET A 75 -25.28 46.79 10.63
CA MET A 75 -24.66 46.11 9.50
C MET A 75 -23.23 45.67 9.85
N THR A 76 -22.46 46.53 10.51
CA THR A 76 -21.09 46.20 10.94
C THR A 76 -21.08 45.13 12.03
N GLU A 77 -22.01 45.17 12.99
CA GLU A 77 -22.17 44.13 13.99
C GLU A 77 -22.52 42.76 13.37
N MET A 78 -23.44 42.75 12.41
CA MET A 78 -23.82 41.53 11.67
C MET A 78 -22.64 40.98 10.86
N MET A 79 -21.86 41.85 10.20
CA MET A 79 -20.67 41.45 9.46
C MET A 79 -19.59 40.89 10.40
N ALA A 80 -19.38 41.50 11.56
CA ALA A 80 -18.44 41.01 12.57
C ALA A 80 -18.84 39.62 13.09
N LYS A 81 -20.12 39.41 13.42
CA LYS A 81 -20.65 38.10 13.84
C LYS A 81 -20.50 37.04 12.76
N SER A 82 -20.77 37.40 11.50
CA SER A 82 -20.59 36.49 10.35
C SER A 82 -19.12 36.12 10.16
N MET A 83 -18.21 37.07 10.27
CA MET A 83 -16.78 36.85 10.11
C MET A 83 -16.24 35.94 11.23
N GLN A 84 -16.63 36.19 12.48
CA GLN A 84 -16.28 35.36 13.62
C GLN A 84 -16.80 33.92 13.47
N MET A 85 -18.03 33.73 12.98
CA MET A 85 -18.57 32.40 12.70
C MET A 85 -17.76 31.68 11.61
N SER A 86 -17.38 32.38 10.54
CA SER A 86 -16.58 31.79 9.46
C SER A 86 -15.18 31.38 9.92
N GLU A 87 -14.56 32.16 10.81
CA GLU A 87 -13.25 31.86 11.39
C GLU A 87 -13.32 30.64 12.30
N PHE A 88 -14.36 30.54 13.14
CA PHE A 88 -14.62 29.36 13.97
C PHE A 88 -14.81 28.08 13.15
N ILE A 89 -15.58 28.15 12.06
CA ILE A 89 -15.79 26.99 11.16
C ILE A 89 -14.48 26.56 10.49
N GLN A 90 -13.64 27.53 10.07
CA GLN A 90 -12.34 27.23 9.46
C GLN A 90 -11.38 26.56 10.45
N GLU A 91 -11.35 27.03 11.69
CA GLU A 91 -10.48 26.47 12.74
C GLU A 91 -10.89 25.03 13.09
N GLU A 92 -12.20 24.76 13.26
CA GLU A 92 -12.70 23.41 13.53
C GLU A 92 -12.39 22.44 12.37
N PHE A 93 -12.52 22.90 11.12
CA PHE A 93 -12.19 22.10 9.94
C PHE A 93 -10.70 21.71 9.90
N LEU A 94 -9.80 22.68 10.18
CA LEU A 94 -8.36 22.44 10.26
C LEU A 94 -7.99 21.44 11.36
N ILE A 95 -8.62 21.53 12.53
CA ILE A 95 -8.42 20.58 13.64
C ILE A 95 -8.84 19.18 13.21
N GLN A 96 -9.99 19.05 12.56
CA GLN A 96 -10.48 17.75 12.10
C GLN A 96 -9.59 17.15 11.00
N GLU A 97 -9.14 17.97 10.04
CA GLU A 97 -8.26 17.53 8.95
C GLU A 97 -6.90 17.06 9.48
N THR A 98 -6.31 17.80 10.42
CA THR A 98 -5.04 17.41 11.05
C THR A 98 -5.18 16.14 11.89
N ALA A 99 -6.27 15.97 12.63
CA ALA A 99 -6.57 14.74 13.37
C ALA A 99 -6.69 13.52 12.43
N HIS A 100 -7.43 13.65 11.32
CA HIS A 100 -7.54 12.60 10.30
C HIS A 100 -6.19 12.27 9.68
N GLN A 101 -5.39 13.29 9.37
CA GLN A 101 -4.07 13.08 8.79
C GLN A 101 -3.15 12.30 9.72
N GLU A 102 -3.21 12.57 11.03
CA GLU A 102 -2.44 11.84 12.03
C GLU A 102 -2.89 10.38 12.16
N GLU A 103 -4.19 10.12 12.16
CA GLU A 103 -4.72 8.75 12.14
C GLU A 103 -4.24 7.98 10.90
N ILE A 104 -4.27 8.60 9.73
CA ILE A 104 -3.76 8.02 8.48
C ILE A 104 -2.27 7.72 8.60
N ASN A 105 -1.47 8.62 9.19
CA ASN A 105 -0.03 8.40 9.38
C ASN A 105 0.24 7.20 10.28
N VAL A 106 -0.49 7.08 11.39
CA VAL A 106 -0.39 5.92 12.31
C VAL A 106 -0.75 4.62 11.60
N LEU A 107 -1.81 4.61 10.79
CA LEU A 107 -2.21 3.42 10.02
C LEU A 107 -1.17 3.05 8.97
N ARG A 108 -0.57 4.03 8.28
CA ARG A 108 0.52 3.80 7.31
C ARG A 108 1.74 3.18 7.98
N GLU A 109 2.16 3.69 9.13
CA GLU A 109 3.29 3.16 9.88
C GLU A 109 3.03 1.71 10.32
N LYS A 110 1.85 1.42 10.88
CA LYS A 110 1.46 0.04 11.25
C LYS A 110 1.46 -0.90 10.05
N THR A 111 0.96 -0.44 8.91
CA THR A 111 0.93 -1.21 7.66
C THR A 111 2.36 -1.51 7.18
N MET A 112 3.23 -0.49 7.14
CA MET A 112 4.63 -0.64 6.76
C MET A 112 5.36 -1.62 7.69
N GLN A 113 5.11 -1.58 8.99
CA GLN A 113 5.67 -2.53 9.95
C GLN A 113 5.18 -3.96 9.72
N ALA A 114 3.89 -4.14 9.45
CA ALA A 114 3.32 -5.45 9.13
C ALA A 114 3.94 -6.03 7.84
N GLU A 115 4.06 -5.22 6.79
CA GLU A 115 4.72 -5.61 5.54
C GLU A 115 6.18 -5.99 5.74
N ASN A 116 6.94 -5.22 6.53
CA ASN A 116 8.34 -5.52 6.80
C ASN A 116 8.50 -6.84 7.58
N LYS A 117 7.60 -7.12 8.53
CA LYS A 117 7.55 -8.42 9.22
C LYS A 117 7.22 -9.55 8.24
N ALA A 118 6.22 -9.37 7.38
CA ALA A 118 5.85 -10.36 6.35
C ALA A 118 7.00 -10.64 5.38
N LYS A 119 7.67 -9.61 4.86
CA LYS A 119 8.86 -9.73 3.99
C LYS A 119 10.01 -10.47 4.68
N LYS A 120 10.20 -10.26 5.99
CA LYS A 120 11.21 -11.01 6.76
C LYS A 120 10.89 -12.50 6.81
N VAL A 121 9.63 -12.86 7.05
CA VAL A 121 9.19 -14.26 7.05
C VAL A 121 9.36 -14.87 5.66
N LEU A 122 8.94 -14.15 4.61
CA LEU A 122 9.07 -14.62 3.22
C LEU A 122 10.52 -14.96 2.86
N ARG A 123 11.47 -14.06 3.16
CA ARG A 123 12.91 -14.32 2.95
C ARG A 123 13.41 -15.55 3.70
N HIS A 124 12.89 -15.79 4.92
CA HIS A 124 13.28 -16.98 5.67
C HIS A 124 12.76 -18.26 5.02
N VAL A 125 11.51 -18.25 4.55
CA VAL A 125 10.92 -19.37 3.81
C VAL A 125 11.67 -19.63 2.51
N ASP A 126 12.01 -18.60 1.74
CA ASP A 126 12.78 -18.75 0.50
C ASP A 126 14.17 -19.37 0.77
N ASN A 127 14.87 -18.89 1.80
CA ASN A 127 16.16 -19.48 2.19
C ASN A 127 16.02 -20.95 2.62
N LEU A 128 15.00 -21.28 3.42
CA LEU A 128 14.75 -22.67 3.82
C LEU A 128 14.49 -23.55 2.59
N ASN A 129 13.64 -23.10 1.66
CA ASN A 129 13.34 -23.83 0.44
C ASN A 129 14.60 -24.07 -0.41
N LEU A 130 15.46 -23.06 -0.58
CA LEU A 130 16.74 -23.21 -1.29
C LEU A 130 17.62 -24.28 -0.62
N THR A 131 17.80 -24.22 0.69
CA THR A 131 18.62 -25.21 1.42
C THR A 131 18.04 -26.61 1.32
N MET A 132 16.72 -26.77 1.35
CA MET A 132 16.06 -28.07 1.22
C MET A 132 16.25 -28.66 -0.17
N VAL A 133 16.13 -27.85 -1.23
CA VAL A 133 16.36 -28.29 -2.61
C VAL A 133 17.82 -28.72 -2.81
N GLU A 134 18.77 -27.93 -2.29
CA GLU A 134 20.20 -28.28 -2.33
C GLU A 134 20.49 -29.60 -1.61
N GLN A 135 19.92 -29.79 -0.41
CA GLN A 135 20.06 -31.03 0.35
C GLN A 135 19.43 -32.22 -0.37
N GLN A 136 18.26 -32.05 -0.98
CA GLN A 136 17.59 -33.10 -1.73
C GLN A 136 18.43 -33.55 -2.94
N GLU A 137 19.00 -32.60 -3.68
CA GLU A 137 19.91 -32.89 -4.81
C GLU A 137 21.19 -33.57 -4.34
N GLN A 138 21.77 -33.12 -3.21
CA GLN A 138 22.96 -33.75 -2.64
C GLN A 138 22.68 -35.20 -2.23
N ILE A 139 21.56 -35.46 -1.53
CA ILE A 139 21.14 -36.81 -1.14
C ILE A 139 20.93 -37.69 -2.38
N LYS A 140 20.27 -37.14 -3.41
CA LYS A 140 20.03 -37.86 -4.67
C LYS A 140 21.34 -38.25 -5.36
N ARG A 141 22.32 -37.35 -5.39
CA ARG A 141 23.66 -37.64 -5.93
C ARG A 141 24.38 -38.69 -5.11
N THR A 142 24.45 -38.53 -3.80
CA THR A 142 25.11 -39.50 -2.90
C THR A 142 24.48 -40.89 -3.02
N LEU A 143 23.15 -40.98 -3.12
CA LEU A 143 22.46 -42.24 -3.33
C LEU A 143 22.80 -42.86 -4.69
N LYS A 144 22.81 -42.04 -5.76
CA LYS A 144 23.19 -42.50 -7.11
C LYS A 144 24.62 -43.02 -7.14
N ASP A 145 25.57 -42.30 -6.55
CA ASP A 145 26.98 -42.71 -6.50
C ASP A 145 27.15 -44.05 -5.76
N ALA A 146 26.44 -44.21 -4.63
CA ALA A 146 26.43 -45.49 -3.89
C ALA A 146 25.91 -46.63 -4.77
N MET A 147 24.79 -46.44 -5.47
CA MET A 147 24.24 -47.43 -6.37
C MET A 147 25.19 -47.79 -7.53
N ASP A 148 25.79 -46.78 -8.16
CA ASP A 148 26.69 -46.96 -9.31
C ASP A 148 27.97 -47.70 -8.89
N SER A 149 28.46 -47.49 -7.67
CA SER A 149 29.67 -48.16 -7.17
C SER A 149 29.47 -49.66 -6.87
N GLU A 150 28.29 -50.07 -6.42
CA GLU A 150 28.06 -51.44 -5.93
C GLU A 150 27.29 -52.35 -6.92
N LEU A 151 26.47 -51.76 -7.79
CA LEU A 151 25.49 -52.50 -8.60
C LEU A 151 25.83 -52.55 -10.09
N VAL A 152 26.98 -52.01 -10.50
CA VAL A 152 27.43 -51.95 -11.89
C VAL A 152 28.35 -53.11 -12.24
N CYS A 153 28.13 -53.68 -13.42
CA CYS A 153 28.98 -54.73 -13.95
C CYS A 153 30.31 -54.18 -14.48
N PRO A 154 31.46 -54.67 -13.99
CA PRO A 154 32.77 -54.14 -14.42
C PRO A 154 33.14 -54.49 -15.87
N ILE A 155 32.37 -55.36 -16.55
CA ILE A 155 32.61 -55.71 -17.96
C ILE A 155 31.89 -54.75 -18.91
N CYS A 156 30.62 -54.43 -18.63
CA CYS A 156 29.80 -53.60 -19.53
C CYS A 156 29.52 -52.21 -18.99
N CYS A 157 29.92 -51.90 -17.76
CA CYS A 157 29.68 -50.61 -17.08
C CYS A 157 28.21 -50.23 -16.94
N GLU A 158 27.32 -51.23 -16.94
CA GLU A 158 25.86 -51.07 -16.75
C GLU A 158 25.41 -51.80 -15.48
N TYR A 159 24.28 -51.41 -14.89
CA TYR A 159 23.69 -52.18 -13.80
C TYR A 159 23.50 -53.65 -14.16
N PHE A 160 23.71 -54.54 -13.20
CA PHE A 160 23.64 -55.97 -13.47
C PHE A 160 22.32 -56.37 -14.14
N VAL A 161 22.42 -57.17 -15.21
CA VAL A 161 21.31 -57.86 -15.85
C VAL A 161 21.54 -59.35 -15.64
N GLN A 162 20.63 -59.98 -14.90
CA GLN A 162 20.80 -61.36 -14.44
C GLN A 162 22.11 -61.53 -13.67
N ALA A 163 22.21 -60.82 -12.54
CA ALA A 163 23.39 -60.78 -11.69
C ALA A 163 23.86 -62.20 -11.34
N THR A 164 25.07 -62.55 -11.76
CA THR A 164 25.63 -63.89 -11.63
C THR A 164 26.94 -63.81 -10.85
N SER A 165 26.93 -64.42 -9.65
CA SER A 165 28.08 -64.50 -8.76
C SER A 165 28.87 -65.78 -9.02
N LEU A 166 30.19 -65.67 -8.97
CA LEU A 166 31.12 -66.80 -9.16
C LEU A 166 31.51 -67.42 -7.81
N ASN A 167 32.22 -68.55 -7.84
CA ASN A 167 32.80 -69.17 -6.64
C ASN A 167 33.79 -68.27 -5.87
N CYS A 168 34.32 -67.22 -6.51
CA CYS A 168 35.16 -66.20 -5.86
C CYS A 168 34.35 -64.97 -5.40
N SER A 169 33.02 -65.07 -5.32
CA SER A 169 32.07 -64.03 -4.87
C SER A 169 31.97 -62.77 -5.73
N HIS A 170 32.68 -62.68 -6.86
CA HIS A 170 32.50 -61.59 -7.82
C HIS A 170 31.26 -61.76 -8.66
N THR A 171 30.58 -60.64 -8.92
CA THR A 171 29.30 -60.61 -9.63
C THR A 171 29.43 -59.89 -10.96
N PHE A 172 28.81 -60.45 -11.99
CA PHE A 172 28.78 -59.93 -13.35
C PHE A 172 27.38 -60.12 -13.94
N CYS A 173 27.09 -59.48 -15.08
CA CYS A 173 25.90 -59.87 -15.84
C CYS A 173 26.09 -61.29 -16.41
N SER A 174 25.03 -62.09 -16.44
CA SER A 174 25.06 -63.46 -16.98
C SER A 174 25.70 -63.51 -18.38
N ALA A 175 25.22 -62.69 -19.31
CA ALA A 175 25.73 -62.63 -20.69
C ALA A 175 27.22 -62.19 -20.76
N CYS A 176 27.63 -61.25 -19.91
CA CYS A 176 29.00 -60.75 -19.89
C CYS A 176 29.99 -61.83 -19.43
N ILE A 177 29.68 -62.53 -18.34
CA ILE A 177 30.56 -63.58 -17.85
C ILE A 177 30.54 -64.82 -18.73
N GLU A 178 29.40 -65.16 -19.34
CA GLU A 178 29.33 -66.25 -20.31
C GLU A 178 30.24 -65.99 -21.51
N THR A 179 30.21 -64.76 -22.04
CA THR A 179 31.06 -64.35 -23.16
C THR A 179 32.55 -64.43 -22.80
N TRP A 180 32.93 -63.90 -21.63
CA TRP A 180 34.30 -63.97 -21.14
C TRP A 180 34.82 -65.41 -21.01
N LEU A 181 33.98 -66.30 -20.46
CA LEU A 181 34.36 -67.68 -20.18
C LEU A 181 34.47 -68.57 -21.43
N ARG A 182 34.05 -68.09 -22.61
CA ARG A 182 34.31 -68.77 -23.89
C ARG A 182 35.79 -68.73 -24.27
N GLN A 183 36.52 -67.71 -23.83
CA GLN A 183 37.93 -67.50 -24.16
C GLN A 183 38.86 -67.66 -22.95
N ASN A 184 38.32 -67.56 -21.72
CA ASN A 184 39.09 -67.59 -20.48
C ASN A 184 38.47 -68.58 -19.48
N ARG A 185 39.28 -69.17 -18.59
CA ARG A 185 38.76 -70.06 -17.52
C ARG A 185 38.71 -69.38 -16.14
N GLY A 186 39.30 -68.19 -16.01
CA GLY A 186 39.41 -67.46 -14.76
C GLY A 186 38.43 -66.28 -14.65
N CYS A 187 38.14 -65.88 -13.41
CA CYS A 187 37.39 -64.67 -13.09
C CYS A 187 38.05 -63.42 -13.70
N PRO A 188 37.30 -62.50 -14.34
CA PRO A 188 37.85 -61.25 -14.88
C PRO A 188 38.66 -60.41 -13.87
N GLN A 189 38.28 -60.45 -12.59
CA GLN A 189 38.86 -59.60 -11.55
C GLN A 189 40.05 -60.24 -10.82
N PHE A 190 39.95 -61.52 -10.43
CA PHE A 190 40.99 -62.21 -9.64
C PHE A 190 41.66 -63.39 -10.37
N ARG A 191 41.26 -63.69 -11.61
CA ARG A 191 41.78 -64.81 -12.43
C ARG A 191 41.65 -66.21 -11.82
N GLN A 192 41.02 -66.35 -10.65
CA GLN A 192 40.68 -67.64 -10.05
C GLN A 192 39.79 -68.46 -10.99
N ILE A 193 40.08 -69.75 -11.12
CA ILE A 193 39.32 -70.67 -11.98
C ILE A 193 37.85 -70.68 -11.55
N VAL A 194 36.97 -70.48 -12.53
CA VAL A 194 35.52 -70.48 -12.30
C VAL A 194 35.02 -71.92 -12.28
N THR A 195 34.52 -72.35 -11.13
CA THR A 195 33.97 -73.71 -10.93
C THR A 195 32.45 -73.72 -10.78
N SER A 196 31.86 -72.62 -10.29
CA SER A 196 30.41 -72.46 -10.14
C SER A 196 29.96 -71.04 -10.48
N ARG A 197 28.68 -70.94 -10.85
CA ARG A 197 27.99 -69.70 -11.20
C ARG A 197 26.58 -69.76 -10.62
N VAL A 198 26.20 -68.77 -9.84
CA VAL A 198 24.88 -68.71 -9.20
C VAL A 198 24.24 -67.36 -9.50
N ARG A 199 23.02 -67.39 -10.03
CA ARG A 199 22.24 -66.18 -10.27
C ARG A 199 21.65 -65.67 -8.96
N SER A 200 21.81 -64.38 -8.69
CA SER A 200 21.24 -63.71 -7.52
C SER A 200 19.95 -62.99 -7.90
N LEU A 201 18.80 -63.64 -7.65
CA LEU A 201 17.49 -63.01 -7.82
C LEU A 201 17.29 -61.83 -6.86
N ALA A 202 17.93 -61.86 -5.69
CA ALA A 202 17.88 -60.78 -4.73
C ALA A 202 18.48 -59.49 -5.29
N LEU A 203 19.66 -59.58 -5.94
CA LEU A 203 20.30 -58.44 -6.60
C LEU A 203 19.48 -57.98 -7.81
N ASP A 204 18.99 -58.90 -8.64
CA ASP A 204 18.12 -58.54 -9.78
C ASP A 204 16.89 -57.75 -9.32
N ASN A 205 16.16 -58.27 -8.34
CA ASN A 205 14.96 -57.63 -7.80
C ASN A 205 15.27 -56.29 -7.11
N HIS A 206 16.42 -56.17 -6.46
CA HIS A 206 16.82 -54.94 -5.80
C HIS A 206 17.15 -53.84 -6.82
N ILE A 207 17.94 -54.16 -7.84
CA ILE A 207 18.28 -53.24 -8.92
C ILE A 207 17.01 -52.80 -9.64
N ASP A 208 16.07 -53.71 -9.90
CA ASP A 208 14.82 -53.37 -10.56
C ASP A 208 14.00 -52.37 -9.73
N ARG A 209 13.85 -52.57 -8.42
CA ARG A 209 13.16 -51.60 -7.54
C ARG A 209 13.85 -50.23 -7.50
N LEU A 210 15.18 -50.21 -7.54
CA LEU A 210 15.92 -48.95 -7.53
C LEU A 210 15.77 -48.19 -8.85
N VAL A 211 15.81 -48.90 -9.97
CA VAL A 211 15.60 -48.30 -11.30
C VAL A 211 14.14 -47.87 -11.49
N ASP A 212 13.17 -48.56 -10.88
CA ASP A 212 11.77 -48.13 -10.84
C ASP A 212 11.58 -46.79 -10.10
N ALA A 213 12.48 -46.44 -9.19
CA ALA A 213 12.49 -45.14 -8.51
C ALA A 213 13.34 -44.08 -9.24
N ALA A 214 14.04 -44.46 -10.31
CA ALA A 214 14.94 -43.58 -11.07
C ALA A 214 14.19 -42.80 -12.17
N SER A 215 14.94 -42.06 -13.00
CA SER A 215 14.36 -41.30 -14.12
C SER A 215 13.74 -42.23 -15.17
N GLN A 216 12.79 -41.68 -15.96
CA GLN A 216 12.16 -42.44 -17.03
C GLN A 216 13.17 -42.94 -18.08
N GLU A 217 14.18 -42.11 -18.37
CA GLU A 217 15.29 -42.46 -19.28
C GLU A 217 16.07 -43.69 -18.79
N GLU A 218 16.42 -43.74 -17.51
CA GLU A 218 17.15 -44.88 -16.91
C GLU A 218 16.34 -46.19 -16.96
N LYS A 219 15.01 -46.10 -16.78
CA LYS A 219 14.10 -47.25 -16.88
C LYS A 219 14.03 -47.80 -18.29
N GLU A 220 13.89 -46.91 -19.27
CA GLU A 220 13.81 -47.26 -20.68
C GLU A 220 15.13 -47.89 -21.16
N ALA A 221 16.27 -47.27 -20.82
CA ALA A 221 17.59 -47.79 -21.13
C ALA A 221 17.80 -49.21 -20.56
N ARG A 222 17.46 -49.44 -19.28
CA ARG A 222 17.55 -50.78 -18.67
C ARG A 222 16.64 -51.79 -19.36
N THR A 223 15.43 -51.38 -19.73
CA THR A 223 14.46 -52.26 -20.39
C THR A 223 14.96 -52.69 -21.77
N GLN A 224 15.49 -51.74 -22.55
CA GLN A 224 16.12 -52.02 -23.84
C GLN A 224 17.30 -52.97 -23.69
N LEU A 225 18.22 -52.71 -22.75
CA LEU A 225 19.37 -53.57 -22.48
C LEU A 225 18.96 -55.01 -22.10
N LYS A 226 17.90 -55.17 -21.31
CA LYS A 226 17.35 -56.49 -20.96
C LYS A 226 16.78 -57.21 -22.19
N GLN A 227 16.07 -56.50 -23.06
CA GLN A 227 15.48 -57.06 -24.28
C GLN A 227 16.56 -57.52 -25.27
N GLU A 228 17.58 -56.69 -25.50
CA GLU A 228 18.71 -57.02 -26.37
C GLU A 228 19.42 -58.30 -25.93
N ARG A 229 19.65 -58.44 -24.62
CA ARG A 229 20.32 -59.61 -24.04
C ARG A 229 19.45 -60.87 -24.04
N ASN A 230 18.13 -60.74 -23.95
CA ASN A 230 17.20 -61.86 -24.02
C ASN A 230 16.99 -62.37 -25.46
N ASN A 231 17.08 -61.49 -26.47
CA ASN A 231 16.84 -61.83 -27.88
C ASN A 231 18.06 -62.46 -28.59
N GLY A 232 19.08 -62.90 -27.86
CA GLY A 232 20.23 -63.63 -28.42
C GLY A 232 21.24 -62.77 -29.19
N GLY A 233 21.22 -61.44 -29.01
CA GLY A 233 22.12 -60.52 -29.69
C GLY A 233 23.56 -60.58 -29.17
N GLN A 234 24.37 -61.49 -29.70
CA GLN A 234 25.83 -61.40 -29.63
C GLN A 234 26.32 -60.23 -30.50
N ARG A 235 26.24 -59.00 -29.99
CA ARG A 235 27.05 -57.88 -30.51
C ARG A 235 27.30 -56.88 -29.39
N MET A 236 28.40 -57.08 -28.67
CA MET A 236 28.93 -56.08 -27.74
C MET A 236 29.51 -54.93 -28.58
N THR A 237 28.76 -53.85 -28.80
CA THR A 237 29.37 -52.56 -29.16
C THR A 237 29.84 -51.91 -27.88
N VAL A 238 31.15 -51.83 -27.70
CA VAL A 238 31.76 -50.96 -26.69
C VAL A 238 31.52 -49.52 -27.18
N GLY A 239 30.52 -48.81 -26.66
CA GLY A 239 30.24 -47.47 -27.18
C GLY A 239 29.16 -46.68 -26.45
N GLY A 240 29.63 -45.68 -25.69
CA GLY A 240 28.95 -44.42 -25.34
C GLY A 240 27.81 -44.55 -24.32
N THR A 241 27.76 -43.84 -23.20
CA THR A 241 28.29 -42.52 -22.88
C THR A 241 28.41 -42.36 -21.36
N SER A 242 29.62 -42.45 -20.81
CA SER A 242 30.01 -41.82 -19.55
C SER A 242 31.52 -42.00 -19.38
N LEU A 243 32.30 -41.25 -20.15
CA LEU A 243 33.76 -41.21 -20.01
C LEU A 243 34.23 -40.36 -18.82
N LEU A 244 33.32 -39.96 -17.91
CA LEU A 244 33.65 -39.03 -16.82
C LEU A 244 33.71 -39.67 -15.43
N SER A 245 33.26 -40.91 -15.22
CA SER A 245 33.36 -41.55 -13.88
C SER A 245 34.32 -42.75 -13.81
N CYS A 246 34.58 -43.46 -14.91
CA CYS A 246 35.31 -44.75 -14.82
C CYS A 246 36.84 -44.63 -14.97
N GLY A 247 37.36 -43.54 -15.55
CA GLY A 247 38.81 -43.32 -15.70
C GLY A 247 39.55 -43.09 -14.37
N ALA A 248 38.86 -42.60 -13.34
CA ALA A 248 39.49 -42.26 -12.05
C ALA A 248 39.66 -43.47 -11.12
N VAL A 249 38.75 -44.46 -11.16
CA VAL A 249 38.75 -45.59 -10.22
C VAL A 249 39.87 -46.60 -10.53
N TRP A 250 40.18 -46.81 -11.82
CA TRP A 250 41.27 -47.71 -12.22
C TRP A 250 42.67 -47.10 -12.03
N LEU A 251 42.81 -45.77 -12.04
CA LEU A 251 44.10 -45.10 -11.81
C LEU A 251 44.45 -44.95 -10.32
N LEU A 252 43.46 -44.74 -9.44
CA LEU A 252 43.69 -44.66 -7.99
C LEU A 252 44.06 -46.01 -7.35
N GLY A 253 43.55 -47.12 -7.88
CA GLY A 253 43.95 -48.47 -7.45
C GLY A 253 45.39 -48.86 -7.81
N CYS A 254 45.95 -48.30 -8.89
CA CYS A 254 47.35 -48.53 -9.26
C CYS A 254 48.35 -47.71 -8.42
N LEU A 255 47.96 -46.52 -7.95
CA LEU A 255 48.83 -45.65 -7.15
C LEU A 255 48.95 -46.10 -5.68
N GLN A 256 47.94 -46.77 -5.11
CA GLN A 256 48.03 -47.35 -3.76
C GLN A 256 48.78 -48.69 -3.70
N ALA A 257 48.97 -49.38 -4.83
CA ALA A 257 49.76 -50.61 -4.88
C ALA A 257 51.28 -50.35 -5.02
N LEU A 258 51.68 -49.19 -5.55
CA LEU A 258 53.09 -48.81 -5.70
C LEU A 258 53.72 -48.22 -4.43
N SER A 259 52.93 -47.72 -3.47
CA SER A 259 53.44 -47.22 -2.19
C SER A 259 53.76 -48.32 -1.17
N VAL A 260 53.24 -49.53 -1.34
CA VAL A 260 53.50 -50.69 -0.46
C VAL A 260 54.73 -51.50 -0.90
N TRP A 261 55.29 -51.22 -2.09
CA TRP A 261 56.50 -51.88 -2.60
C TRP A 261 57.76 -51.00 -2.57
N LEU A 262 57.68 -49.77 -2.05
CA LEU A 262 58.82 -48.84 -1.91
C LEU A 262 59.15 -48.44 -0.46
N THR A 263 58.70 -49.23 0.52
CA THR A 263 59.17 -49.23 1.92
C THR A 263 59.47 -50.65 2.33
#